data_AF-A0A7S0W749-F1
#
_entry.id   AF-A0A7S0W749-F1
#
_cell.length_a   1.000
_cell.length_b   1.000
_cell.length_c   1.000
_cell.angle_alpha   90.00
_cell.angle_beta   90.00
_cell.angle_gamma   90.00
#
_symmetry.space_group_name_H-M   'P 1'
#
loop_
_entity.id
_entity.type
_entity.pdbx_description
1 polymer ?
#
loop_
_entity_poly.entity_id
_entity_poly.type
_entity_poly.pdbx_seq_one_letter_code
_entity_poly.pdbx_strand_id
1 'polypeptide(L)'
;VIGPDNKPINILELKVNANLTSSTIEDIEGRRRQLFLSSAKNSVMEISSWLRDELSSQRVSEILSRRAFDKQNKMHVAVSDSIVKEADEWLKGYTSKNGEWFNKERQYASALREMTVMETMAIGKFESWIEGTS
;
A
#
# COMPACT_ATOMS: atom_id res chain seq x y z
N VAL A 1 54.07 -22.80 6.34
CA VAL A 1 54.07 -23.25 7.75
C VAL A 1 54.03 -24.76 7.76
N ILE A 2 54.89 -25.43 8.51
CA ILE A 2 54.89 -26.90 8.62
C ILE A 2 54.06 -27.26 9.85
N GLY A 3 53.05 -28.11 9.67
CA GLY A 3 52.20 -28.55 10.78
C GLY A 3 52.94 -29.48 11.73
N PRO A 4 52.35 -29.76 12.91
CA PRO A 4 52.94 -30.69 13.89
C PRO A 4 53.21 -32.10 13.33
N ASP A 5 52.55 -32.48 12.22
CA ASP A 5 52.73 -33.78 11.54
C ASP A 5 53.77 -33.74 10.40
N ASN A 6 54.62 -32.72 10.37
CA ASN A 6 55.65 -32.51 9.35
C ASN A 6 55.13 -32.38 7.89
N LYS A 7 53.83 -32.07 7.73
CA LYS A 7 53.18 -31.81 6.44
C LYS A 7 53.10 -30.32 6.14
N PRO A 8 53.29 -29.90 4.87
CA PRO A 8 53.16 -28.51 4.49
C PRO A 8 51.70 -28.03 4.63
N ILE A 9 51.47 -27.02 5.46
CA ILE A 9 50.18 -26.34 5.60
C ILE A 9 50.13 -25.21 4.58
N ASN A 10 49.19 -25.32 3.64
CA ASN A 10 48.83 -24.23 2.74
C ASN A 10 47.92 -23.26 3.48
N ILE A 11 48.42 -22.04 3.75
CA ILE A 11 47.66 -20.96 4.35
C ILE A 11 47.07 -20.13 3.21
N LEU A 12 45.75 -20.18 3.07
CA LEU A 12 44.99 -19.30 2.20
C LEU A 12 44.50 -18.12 3.05
N GLU A 13 45.08 -16.95 2.84
CA GLU A 13 44.58 -15.71 3.43
C GLU A 13 43.30 -15.27 2.69
N LEU A 14 42.15 -15.63 3.26
CA LEU A 14 40.86 -15.13 2.82
C LEU A 14 40.63 -13.73 3.38
N LYS A 15 40.82 -12.71 2.55
CA LYS A 15 40.33 -11.35 2.86
C LYS A 15 38.82 -11.30 2.65
N VAL A 16 38.07 -11.47 3.73
CA VAL A 16 36.62 -11.26 3.73
C VAL A 16 36.36 -9.75 3.71
N ASN A 17 36.10 -9.20 2.52
CA ASN A 17 35.51 -7.88 2.38
C ASN A 17 34.00 -7.99 2.62
N ALA A 18 33.60 -8.02 3.89
CA ALA A 18 32.21 -7.82 4.25
C ALA A 18 31.92 -6.32 4.14
N ASN A 19 31.26 -5.90 3.07
CA ASN A 19 30.59 -4.59 3.04
C ASN A 19 29.44 -4.64 4.06
N LEU A 20 29.77 -4.41 5.32
CA LEU A 20 28.82 -4.11 6.37
C LEU A 20 28.30 -2.70 6.08
N THR A 21 27.36 -2.58 5.14
CA THR A 21 26.33 -1.56 5.28
C THR A 21 25.58 -1.93 6.54
N SER A 22 26.07 -1.45 7.68
CA SER A 22 25.45 -1.64 8.99
C SER A 22 24.14 -0.87 9.02
N SER A 23 23.13 -1.37 8.30
CA SER A 23 21.76 -1.07 8.64
C SER A 23 21.58 -1.64 10.03
N THR A 24 21.42 -0.74 11.01
CA THR A 24 21.04 -1.16 12.36
C THR A 24 19.75 -1.98 12.27
N ILE A 25 19.48 -2.84 13.25
CA ILE A 25 18.22 -3.60 13.28
C ILE A 25 17.04 -2.62 13.13
N GLU A 26 17.12 -1.48 13.80
CA GLU A 26 16.18 -0.35 13.69
C GLU A 26 16.01 0.17 12.25
N ASP A 27 17.09 0.27 11.45
CA ASP A 27 17.02 0.66 10.03
C ASP A 27 16.25 -0.37 9.19
N ILE A 28 16.42 -1.66 9.48
CA ILE A 28 15.71 -2.74 8.77
C ILE A 28 14.23 -2.78 9.19
N GLU A 29 13.97 -2.59 10.49
CA GLU A 29 12.64 -2.59 11.08
C GLU A 29 11.81 -1.38 10.63
N GLY A 30 12.43 -0.20 10.51
CA GLY A 30 11.80 0.99 9.96
C GLY A 30 11.48 0.87 8.47
N ARG A 31 12.29 0.11 7.73
CA ARG A 31 12.17 0.00 6.26
C ARG A 31 10.89 -0.69 5.80
N ARG A 32 10.46 -1.77 6.47
CA ARG A 32 9.19 -2.44 6.12
C ARG A 32 7.99 -1.52 6.30
N ARG A 33 7.95 -0.78 7.41
CA ARG A 33 6.93 0.24 7.68
C ARG A 33 6.95 1.33 6.61
N GLN A 34 8.13 1.86 6.28
CA GLN A 34 8.26 2.92 5.29
C GLN A 34 7.80 2.48 3.90
N LEU A 35 8.21 1.29 3.47
CA LEU A 35 7.80 0.72 2.18
C LEU A 35 6.28 0.52 2.13
N PHE A 36 5.71 -0.06 3.17
CA PHE A 36 4.27 -0.27 3.25
C PHE A 36 3.51 1.05 3.21
N LEU A 37 3.84 2.00 4.07
CA LEU A 37 3.13 3.29 4.14
C LEU A 37 3.26 4.08 2.85
N SER A 38 4.42 4.01 2.18
CA SER A 38 4.59 4.61 0.86
C SER A 38 3.68 3.97 -0.18
N SER A 39 3.63 2.63 -0.23
CA SER A 39 2.78 1.91 -1.18
C SER A 39 1.30 2.17 -0.89
N ALA A 40 0.89 2.10 0.37
CA ALA A 40 -0.47 2.34 0.81
C ALA A 40 -0.94 3.77 0.48
N LYS A 41 -0.08 4.77 0.68
CA LYS A 41 -0.37 6.16 0.29
C LYS A 41 -0.56 6.31 -1.22
N ASN A 42 0.27 5.63 -2.02
CA ASN A 42 0.12 5.65 -3.46
C ASN A 42 -1.22 5.03 -3.88
N SER A 43 -1.60 3.89 -3.30
CA SER A 43 -2.91 3.26 -3.59
C SER A 43 -4.09 4.17 -3.25
N VAL A 44 -4.04 4.91 -2.14
CA VAL A 44 -5.08 5.90 -1.81
C VAL A 44 -5.13 7.03 -2.86
N MET A 45 -3.96 7.50 -3.32
CA MET A 45 -3.89 8.51 -4.38
C MET A 45 -4.42 7.98 -5.72
N GLU A 46 -4.14 6.73 -6.07
CA GLU A 46 -4.65 6.07 -7.26
C GLU A 46 -6.17 5.95 -7.23
N ILE A 47 -6.76 5.54 -6.10
CA ILE A 47 -8.21 5.52 -5.90
C ILE A 47 -8.81 6.92 -6.10
N SER A 48 -8.20 7.96 -5.50
CA SER A 48 -8.68 9.33 -5.64
C SER A 48 -8.58 9.84 -7.09
N SER A 49 -7.50 9.50 -7.79
CA SER A 49 -7.34 9.85 -9.21
C SER A 49 -8.38 9.15 -10.07
N TRP A 50 -8.52 7.83 -9.89
CA TRP A 50 -9.49 7.02 -10.63
C TRP A 50 -10.91 7.55 -10.45
N LEU A 51 -11.33 7.85 -9.22
CA LEU A 51 -12.65 8.41 -8.95
C LEU A 51 -12.87 9.76 -9.66
N ARG A 52 -11.84 10.62 -9.69
CA ARG A 52 -11.92 11.92 -10.38
C ARG A 52 -12.07 11.76 -11.89
N ASP A 53 -11.29 10.85 -12.46
CA ASP A 53 -11.32 10.54 -13.89
C ASP A 53 -12.67 9.92 -14.27
N GLU A 54 -13.16 8.98 -13.47
CA GLU A 54 -14.43 8.30 -13.70
C GLU A 54 -15.63 9.25 -13.56
N LEU A 55 -15.62 10.17 -12.59
CA LEU A 55 -16.63 11.23 -12.47
C LEU A 55 -16.65 12.17 -13.67
N SER A 56 -15.51 12.33 -14.34
CA SER A 56 -15.38 13.13 -15.56
C SER A 56 -15.70 12.33 -16.83
N SER A 57 -15.94 11.03 -16.71
CA SER A 57 -16.22 10.16 -17.85
C SER A 57 -17.59 10.45 -18.46
N GLN A 58 -17.68 10.28 -19.78
CA GLN A 58 -18.94 10.44 -20.50
C GLN A 58 -20.02 9.46 -19.98
N ARG A 59 -19.62 8.23 -19.65
CA ARG A 59 -20.51 7.19 -19.11
C ARG A 59 -21.21 7.66 -17.83
N VAL A 60 -20.43 8.13 -16.84
CA VAL A 60 -20.97 8.61 -15.58
C VAL A 60 -21.78 9.89 -15.79
N SER A 61 -21.30 10.81 -16.62
CA SER A 61 -22.04 12.03 -16.98
C SER A 61 -23.42 11.72 -17.58
N GLU A 62 -23.52 10.74 -18.49
CA GLU A 62 -24.79 10.33 -19.09
C GLU A 62 -25.74 9.74 -18.05
N ILE A 63 -25.25 8.88 -17.15
CA ILE A 63 -26.05 8.30 -16.07
C ILE A 63 -26.55 9.39 -15.11
N LEU A 64 -25.66 10.27 -14.66
CA LEU A 64 -26.00 11.39 -13.77
C LEU A 64 -26.95 12.39 -14.42
N SER A 65 -26.85 12.61 -15.73
CA SER A 65 -27.76 13.51 -16.47
C SER A 65 -29.22 13.04 -16.45
N ARG A 66 -29.44 11.72 -16.38
CA ARG A 66 -30.77 11.10 -16.28
C ARG A 66 -31.31 11.13 -14.85
N ARG A 67 -30.47 11.44 -13.85
CA ARG A 67 -30.81 11.46 -12.43
C ARG A 67 -30.93 12.88 -11.90
N ALA A 68 -32.14 13.43 -11.98
CA ALA A 68 -32.45 14.79 -11.49
C ALA A 68 -32.07 14.99 -10.01
N PHE A 69 -32.23 13.96 -9.18
CA PHE A 69 -31.89 13.98 -7.76
C PHE A 69 -30.38 14.12 -7.51
N ASP A 70 -29.54 13.40 -8.27
CA ASP A 70 -28.08 13.48 -8.12
C ASP A 70 -27.54 14.83 -8.58
N LYS A 71 -28.15 15.42 -9.62
CA LYS A 71 -27.78 16.75 -10.12
C LYS A 71 -28.05 17.85 -9.09
N GLN A 72 -29.16 17.74 -8.33
CA GLN A 72 -29.50 18.70 -7.28
C GLN A 72 -28.66 18.51 -6.01
N ASN A 73 -28.40 17.27 -5.61
CA ASN A 73 -27.78 16.97 -4.31
C ASN A 73 -26.28 16.67 -4.36
N LYS A 74 -25.67 16.62 -5.55
CA LYS A 74 -24.25 16.28 -5.74
C LYS A 74 -23.86 14.95 -5.06
N MET A 75 -24.77 13.99 -5.04
CA MET A 75 -24.59 12.68 -4.40
C MET A 75 -23.35 11.94 -4.90
N HIS A 76 -23.05 12.03 -6.20
CA HIS A 76 -21.84 11.47 -6.80
C HIS A 76 -20.54 11.98 -6.16
N VAL A 77 -20.49 13.27 -5.81
CA VAL A 77 -19.34 13.86 -5.11
C VAL A 77 -19.27 13.32 -3.69
N ALA A 78 -20.40 13.30 -2.97
CA ALA A 78 -20.45 12.81 -1.60
C ALA A 78 -20.04 11.33 -1.48
N VAL A 79 -20.44 10.49 -2.44
CA VAL A 79 -20.05 9.07 -2.48
C VAL A 79 -18.57 8.92 -2.79
N SER A 80 -18.05 9.65 -3.79
CA SER A 80 -16.62 9.64 -4.12
C SER A 80 -15.76 10.08 -2.92
N ASP A 81 -16.13 11.18 -2.27
CA ASP A 81 -15.45 11.70 -1.07
C ASP A 81 -15.52 10.69 0.08
N SER A 82 -16.64 10.00 0.26
CA SER A 82 -16.78 8.95 1.29
C SER A 82 -15.82 7.78 1.04
N ILE A 83 -15.66 7.36 -0.22
CA ILE A 83 -14.74 6.26 -0.58
C ILE A 83 -13.29 6.67 -0.29
N VAL A 84 -12.88 7.87 -0.72
CA VAL A 84 -11.53 8.39 -0.44
C VAL A 84 -11.29 8.51 1.06
N LYS A 85 -12.30 9.02 1.81
CA LYS A 85 -12.22 9.15 3.26
C LYS A 85 -12.02 7.81 3.95
N GLU A 86 -12.74 6.76 3.54
CA GLU A 86 -12.59 5.41 4.09
C GLU A 86 -11.18 4.85 3.82
N ALA A 87 -10.64 5.07 2.62
CA ALA A 87 -9.27 4.67 2.28
C ALA A 87 -8.21 5.42 3.11
N ASP A 88 -8.42 6.72 3.35
CA ASP A 88 -7.58 7.54 4.22
C ASP A 88 -7.65 7.09 5.69
N GLU A 89 -8.83 6.74 6.19
CA GLU A 89 -9.02 6.22 7.55
C GLU A 89 -8.32 4.87 7.73
N TRP A 90 -8.40 4.00 6.74
CA TRP A 90 -7.65 2.75 6.69
C TRP A 90 -6.13 3.02 6.77
N LEU A 91 -5.60 3.94 5.95
CA LEU A 91 -4.17 4.31 5.97
C LEU A 91 -3.73 4.91 7.32
N LYS A 92 -4.58 5.74 7.94
CA LYS A 92 -4.32 6.32 9.27
C LYS A 92 -4.19 5.23 10.33
N GLY A 93 -5.00 4.18 10.25
CA GLY A 93 -4.93 3.01 11.13
C GLY A 93 -3.57 2.30 11.10
N TYR A 94 -2.90 2.32 9.94
CA TYR A 94 -1.55 1.77 9.77
C TYR A 94 -0.43 2.76 10.12
N THR A 95 -0.66 4.06 9.88
CA THR A 95 0.29 5.12 10.21
C THR A 95 0.61 5.16 11.71
N SER A 96 -0.39 4.87 12.55
CA SER A 96 -0.23 4.81 14.01
C SER A 96 0.51 3.55 14.52
N LYS A 97 0.80 2.57 13.65
CA LYS A 97 1.54 1.36 14.04
C LYS A 97 3.05 1.63 14.03
N ASN A 98 3.76 1.06 15.01
CA ASN A 98 5.22 1.14 15.13
C ASN A 98 5.92 0.11 14.20
N GLY A 99 7.25 0.22 14.06
CA GLY A 99 8.04 -0.71 13.24
C GLY A 99 7.90 -2.16 13.66
N GLU A 100 7.87 -2.44 14.97
CA GLU A 100 7.71 -3.80 15.52
C GLU A 100 6.46 -4.52 15.02
N TRP A 101 5.35 -3.78 14.83
CA TRP A 101 4.12 -4.33 14.26
C TRP A 101 4.36 -4.84 12.82
N PHE A 102 5.10 -4.09 12.00
CA PHE A 102 5.43 -4.46 10.62
C PHE A 102 6.45 -5.60 10.51
N ASN A 103 7.21 -5.89 11.58
CA ASN A 103 8.15 -7.00 11.59
C ASN A 103 7.49 -8.34 11.90
N LYS A 104 6.25 -8.35 12.41
CA LYS A 104 5.48 -9.57 12.57
C LYS A 104 4.93 -10.01 11.22
N GLU A 105 5.52 -11.05 10.64
CA GLU A 105 5.23 -11.51 9.28
C GLU A 105 3.73 -11.72 9.00
N ARG A 106 2.98 -12.31 9.95
CA ARG A 106 1.52 -12.49 9.81
C ARG A 106 0.77 -11.17 9.70
N GLN A 107 1.18 -10.15 10.45
CA GLN A 107 0.56 -8.83 10.46
C GLN A 107 0.88 -8.09 9.17
N TYR A 108 2.14 -8.13 8.75
CA TYR A 108 2.59 -7.55 7.49
C TYR A 108 1.89 -8.18 6.29
N ALA A 109 1.81 -9.51 6.23
CA ALA A 109 1.10 -10.22 5.17
C ALA A 109 -0.40 -9.90 5.14
N SER A 110 -1.04 -9.73 6.31
CA SER A 110 -2.44 -9.27 6.39
C SER A 110 -2.60 -7.87 5.81
N ALA A 111 -1.73 -6.94 6.23
CA ALA A 111 -1.76 -5.56 5.77
C ALA A 111 -1.59 -5.45 4.24
N LEU A 112 -0.68 -6.24 3.67
CA LEU A 112 -0.49 -6.32 2.22
C LEU A 112 -1.73 -6.85 1.49
N ARG A 113 -2.40 -7.88 2.02
CA ARG A 113 -3.64 -8.39 1.44
C ARG A 113 -4.75 -7.34 1.50
N GLU A 114 -4.92 -6.69 2.64
CA GLU A 114 -5.90 -5.61 2.79
C GLU A 114 -5.64 -4.49 1.78
N MET A 115 -4.38 -4.09 1.59
CA MET A 115 -3.99 -3.09 0.60
C MET A 115 -4.40 -3.49 -0.83
N THR A 116 -4.18 -4.76 -1.22
CA THR A 116 -4.57 -5.26 -2.55
C THR A 116 -6.09 -5.30 -2.77
N VAL A 117 -6.86 -5.46 -1.70
CA VAL A 117 -8.33 -5.55 -1.77
C VAL A 117 -8.96 -4.16 -1.76
N MET A 118 -8.32 -3.18 -1.12
CA MET A 118 -8.84 -1.82 -0.96
C MET A 118 -9.19 -1.14 -2.29
N GLU A 119 -8.32 -1.24 -3.29
CA GLU A 119 -8.59 -0.66 -4.62
C GLU A 119 -9.81 -1.30 -5.27
N THR A 120 -9.85 -2.64 -5.30
CA THR A 120 -11.00 -3.41 -5.81
C THR A 120 -12.30 -3.04 -5.09
N MET A 121 -12.26 -2.86 -3.77
CA MET A 121 -13.44 -2.47 -2.98
C MET A 121 -13.87 -1.03 -3.27
N ALA A 122 -12.93 -0.10 -3.42
CA ALA A 122 -13.25 1.29 -3.74
C ALA A 122 -13.94 1.40 -5.11
N ILE A 123 -13.39 0.72 -6.12
CA ILE A 123 -13.98 0.64 -7.46
C ILE A 123 -15.36 -0.01 -7.40
N GLY A 124 -15.46 -1.19 -6.81
CA GLY A 124 -16.72 -1.94 -6.73
C GLY A 124 -17.82 -1.19 -5.96
N LYS A 125 -17.48 -0.43 -4.92
CA LYS A 125 -18.43 0.41 -4.18
C LYS A 125 -18.96 1.55 -5.05
N PHE A 126 -18.09 2.20 -5.83
CA PHE A 126 -18.50 3.25 -6.74
C PHE A 126 -19.36 2.71 -7.89
N GLU A 127 -18.94 1.61 -8.52
CA GLU A 127 -19.70 0.95 -9.59
C GLU A 127 -21.07 0.48 -9.10
N SER A 128 -21.12 -0.17 -7.94
CA SER A 128 -22.37 -0.60 -7.33
C SER A 128 -23.29 0.57 -7.02
N TRP A 129 -22.76 1.71 -6.59
CA TRP A 129 -23.56 2.92 -6.40
C TRP A 129 -24.11 3.43 -7.73
N ILE A 130 -23.27 3.51 -8.77
CA ILE A 130 -23.68 3.95 -10.11
C ILE A 130 -24.74 3.03 -10.71
N GLU A 131 -24.61 1.71 -10.58
CA GLU A 131 -25.51 0.73 -11.18
C GLU A 131 -26.78 0.51 -10.34
N GLY A 132 -26.66 0.53 -9.01
CA GLY A 132 -27.73 0.22 -8.06
C GLY A 132 -28.78 1.31 -7.85
N THR A 133 -28.58 2.52 -8.40
CA THR A 133 -29.59 3.59 -8.42
C THR A 133 -30.39 3.61 -9.74
N SER A 134 -30.59 2.44 -10.34
CA SER A 134 -31.45 2.22 -11.53
C SER A 134 -32.91 2.04 -11.15
#